data_AF-A0A160THN5-F1
#
_entry.id   AF-A0A160THN5-F1
#
_cell.length_a   1.000
_cell.length_b   1.000
_cell.length_c   1.000
_cell.angle_alpha   90.00
_cell.angle_beta   90.00
_cell.angle_gamma   90.00
#
_symmetry.space_group_name_H-M   'P 1'
#
loop_
_entity.id
_entity.type
_entity.pdbx_description
1 polymer ?
#
loop_
_entity_poly.entity_id
_entity_poly.type
_entity_poly.pdbx_seq_one_letter_code
_entity_poly.pdbx_strand_id
1 'polypeptide(L)' 'MNRAPLIMAAVAATSALGGLVVFTRPARSEGAVYGRRIAGTMLVALALLLGRFAWALNSWGAGS' A
#
# COMPACT_ATOMS: atom_id res chain seq x y z
N MET A 1 4.80 5.02 23.84
CA MET A 1 4.31 4.06 22.82
C MET A 1 4.74 4.54 21.44
N ASN A 2 5.57 3.78 20.72
CA ASN A 2 5.96 4.12 19.36
C ASN A 2 4.75 3.92 18.42
N ARG A 3 4.20 5.01 17.86
CA ARG A 3 3.03 4.96 16.96
C ARG A 3 3.39 4.57 15.52
N ALA A 4 4.68 4.42 15.20
CA ALA A 4 5.14 4.14 13.85
C ALA A 4 4.50 2.88 13.21
N PRO A 5 4.40 1.71 13.88
CA PRO A 5 3.80 0.52 13.27
C PRO A 5 2.32 0.73 12.91
N LEU A 6 1.58 1.45 13.74
CA LEU A 6 0.17 1.80 13.52
C LEU A 6 0.01 2.72 12.31
N ILE A 7 0.83 3.77 12.21
CA ILE A 7 0.81 4.69 11.07
C ILE A 7 1.16 3.96 9.78
N MET A 8 2.21 3.12 9.80
CA MET A 8 2.61 2.32 8.64
C MET A 8 1.50 1.36 8.20
N ALA A 9 0.84 0.67 9.13
CA ALA A 9 -0.28 -0.21 8.82
C ALA A 9 -1.47 0.55 8.22
N ALA A 10 -1.79 1.74 8.74
CA ALA A 10 -2.86 2.58 8.21
C ALA A 10 -2.56 3.04 6.77
N VAL A 11 -1.34 3.52 6.52
CA VAL A 11 -0.91 3.94 5.17
C VAL A 11 -0.84 2.74 4.22
N ALA A 12 -0.44 1.56 4.71
CA ALA A 12 -0.46 0.34 3.92
C ALA A 12 -1.89 -0.03 3.46
N ALA A 13 -2.86 0.01 4.39
CA ALA A 13 -4.26 -0.29 4.10
C ALA A 13 -4.87 0.71 3.11
N THR A 14 -4.65 2.01 3.29
CA THR A 14 -5.15 3.03 2.36
C THR A 14 -4.51 2.91 0.98
N SER A 15 -3.21 2.59 0.91
CA SER A 15 -2.52 2.36 -0.37
C SER A 15 -3.05 1.13 -1.10
N ALA A 16 -3.32 0.02 -0.38
CA ALA A 16 -3.90 -1.19 -0.95
C ALA A 16 -5.30 -0.92 -1.53
N LEU A 17 -6.16 -0.22 -0.77
CA LEU A 17 -7.49 0.19 -1.24
C LEU A 17 -7.39 1.13 -2.44
N GLY A 18 -6.47 2.10 -2.41
CA GLY A 18 -6.21 3.01 -3.52
C GLY A 18 -5.80 2.25 -4.78
N GLY A 19 -4.90 1.28 -4.67
CA GLY A 19 -4.48 0.41 -5.77
C GLY A 19 -5.65 -0.37 -6.37
N LEU A 20 -6.50 -0.96 -5.51
CA LEU A 20 -7.70 -1.67 -5.95
C LEU A 20 -8.68 -0.75 -6.69
N VAL A 21 -8.90 0.45 -6.18
CA VAL A 21 -9.75 1.47 -6.84
C VAL A 21 -9.17 1.87 -8.19
N VAL A 22 -7.85 2.08 -8.29
CA VAL A 22 -7.20 2.35 -9.59
C VAL A 22 -7.44 1.20 -10.57
N PHE A 23 -7.39 -0.04 -10.10
CA PHE A 23 -7.68 -1.22 -10.93
C PHE A 23 -9.16 -1.41 -11.28
N THR A 24 -10.12 -0.72 -10.66
CA THR A 24 -11.52 -0.81 -11.08
C THR A 24 -11.92 0.29 -12.07
N ARG A 25 -11.12 1.34 -12.22
CA ARG A 25 -11.45 2.46 -13.12
C ARG A 25 -11.25 2.12 -14.60
N PRO A 26 -12.25 2.37 -15.47
CA PRO A 26 -12.12 2.13 -16.90
C PRO A 26 -11.05 3.03 -17.53
N ALA A 27 -10.27 2.48 -18.46
CA ALA A 27 -9.26 3.21 -19.23
C ALA A 27 -9.63 3.13 -20.71
N ARG A 28 -9.80 4.30 -21.36
CA ARG A 28 -10.29 4.41 -22.76
C ARG A 28 -9.20 4.79 -23.77
N SER A 29 -7.96 4.92 -23.32
CA SER A 29 -6.79 5.20 -24.16
C SER A 29 -5.61 4.36 -23.70
N GLU A 30 -4.65 4.11 -24.61
CA GLU A 30 -3.43 3.36 -24.28
C GLU A 30 -2.65 4.00 -23.13
N GLY A 31 -2.50 5.34 -23.16
CA GLY A 31 -1.87 6.10 -22.08
C GLY A 31 -2.58 5.92 -20.73
N ALA A 32 -3.91 5.88 -20.73
CA ALA A 32 -4.68 5.63 -19.51
C ALA A 32 -4.53 4.20 -18.99
N VAL A 33 -4.41 3.20 -19.88
CA VAL A 33 -4.13 1.81 -19.48
C VAL A 33 -2.76 1.71 -18.82
N TYR A 34 -1.75 2.35 -19.41
CA TYR A 34 -0.39 2.34 -18.89
C TYR A 34 -0.29 3.07 -17.55
N GLY A 35 -0.86 4.28 -17.46
CA GLY A 35 -0.93 5.05 -16.22
C GLY A 35 -1.66 4.31 -15.11
N ARG A 36 -2.79 3.66 -15.42
CA ARG A 36 -3.51 2.80 -14.47
C ARG A 36 -2.65 1.65 -13.94
N ARG A 37 -1.91 0.96 -14.82
CA ARG A 37 -1.04 -0.15 -14.42
C ARG A 37 0.08 0.33 -13.51
N ILE A 38 0.79 1.40 -13.88
CA ILE A 38 1.88 1.95 -13.06
C ILE A 38 1.35 2.44 -11.71
N ALA A 39 0.31 3.26 -11.70
CA ALA A 39 -0.22 3.80 -10.46
C ALA A 39 -0.73 2.67 -9.54
N GLY A 40 -1.44 1.70 -10.11
CA GLY A 40 -1.92 0.54 -9.36
C GLY A 40 -0.79 -0.30 -8.78
N THR A 41 0.24 -0.63 -9.57
CA THR A 41 1.37 -1.42 -9.08
C THR A 41 2.20 -0.68 -8.04
N MET A 42 2.42 0.63 -8.19
CA MET A 42 3.14 1.45 -7.20
C MET A 42 2.40 1.53 -5.86
N LEU A 43 1.07 1.70 -5.88
CA LEU A 43 0.26 1.72 -4.67
C LEU A 43 0.26 0.37 -3.95
N VAL A 44 0.17 -0.73 -4.70
CA VAL A 44 0.26 -2.08 -4.14
C VAL A 44 1.65 -2.35 -3.58
N ALA A 45 2.71 -1.96 -4.29
CA ALA A 45 4.09 -2.12 -3.81
C ALA A 45 4.32 -1.34 -2.51
N LEU A 46 3.84 -0.10 -2.43
CA LEU A 46 3.90 0.71 -1.21
C LEU A 46 3.15 0.03 -0.05
N ALA A 47 1.95 -0.50 -0.31
CA ALA A 47 1.16 -1.21 0.68
C ALA A 47 1.90 -2.44 1.24
N LEU A 48 2.49 -3.25 0.37
CA LEU A 48 3.26 -4.43 0.76
C LEU A 48 4.48 -4.05 1.59
N LEU A 49 5.23 -3.03 1.16
CA LEU A 49 6.44 -2.59 1.84
C LEU A 49 6.12 -2.09 3.26
N LEU A 50 5.16 -1.17 3.38
CA LEU A 50 4.76 -0.61 4.66
C LEU A 50 4.10 -1.65 5.57
N GLY A 51 3.26 -2.53 5.03
CA GLY A 51 2.67 -3.63 5.79
C GLY A 51 3.73 -4.58 6.36
N ARG A 52 4.77 -4.89 5.56
CA ARG A 52 5.87 -5.76 5.99
C ARG A 52 6.73 -5.12 7.08
N PHE A 53 7.00 -3.82 6.98
CA PHE A 53 7.73 -3.07 8.01
C PHE A 53 6.91 -2.91 9.28
N ALA A 54 5.62 -2.60 9.16
CA ALA A 54 4.71 -2.52 10.30
C ALA A 54 4.67 -3.85 11.06
N TRP A 55 4.56 -4.97 10.33
CA TRP A 55 4.59 -6.31 10.92
C TRP A 55 5.92 -6.62 11.59
N ALA A 56 7.06 -6.31 10.95
CA ALA A 56 8.39 -6.53 11.52
C ALA A 56 8.56 -5.77 12.85
N LEU A 57 8.26 -4.46 12.86
CA LEU A 57 8.38 -3.62 14.05
C LEU A 57 7.44 -4.07 15.18
N ASN A 58 6.21 -4.48 14.83
CA ASN A 58 5.27 -5.02 15.82
C ASN A 58 5.77 -6.36 16.39
N SER A 59 6.36 -7.23 15.56
CA SER A 59 6.88 -8.53 16.01
C SER A 59 8.08 -8.40 16.95
N TRP A 60 8.90 -7.37 16.78
CA TRP A 60 10.04 -7.10 17.64
C TRP A 60 9.64 -6.39 18.94
N GLY A 61 8.64 -5.52 18.89
CA GLY A 61 8.10 -4.85 20.08
C GLY A 61 7.23 -5.75 20.96
N ALA A 62 6.71 -6.86 20.43
CA ALA A 62 5.94 -7.85 21.21
C ALA A 62 6.82 -8.78 22.06
N GLY A 63 8.15 -8.73 21.88
CA GLY A 63 9.12 -9.55 22.62
C GLY A 63 9.99 -8.77 23.63
N SER A 64 9.71 -7.49 23.87
CA SER A 64 10.42 -6.59 24.80
C SER A 64 9.55 -6.15 25.96
#